data_AF-A0A1Q4BMN9-F1
#
_entry.id   AF-A0A1Q4BMN9-F1
#
_cell.length_a   1.000
_cell.length_b   1.000
_cell.length_c   1.000
_cell.angle_alpha   90.00
_cell.angle_beta   90.00
_cell.angle_gamma   90.00
#
_symmetry.space_group_name_H-M   'P 1'
#
loop_
_entity.id
_entity.type
_entity.pdbx_description
1 polymer ?
#
loop_
_entity_poly.entity_id
_entity_poly.type
_entity_poly.pdbx_seq_one_letter_code
_entity_poly.pdbx_strand_id
1 'polypeptide(L)'
;MTEVWFYHLTRQPLERVLPALLEKTLQRGWRAVVQSGSEERIAFLDDLLWTYADSSFLAHGTARDGDAEMMPVFLTVDAANPNGAQARFMVDGADVAAIGADSSYERVLILFDGNDDDQLAAARANWKRLKDAGLAVSYWQQAETGGWDKKA
;
A
#
# COMPACT_ATOMS: atom_id res chain seq x y z
N MET A 1 10.33 12.24 -8.28
CA MET A 1 10.91 10.92 -8.59
C MET A 1 10.27 9.94 -7.64
N THR A 2 9.66 8.87 -8.15
CA THR A 2 8.93 7.89 -7.32
C THR A 2 9.85 7.23 -6.29
N GLU A 3 9.48 7.30 -5.02
CA GLU A 3 10.11 6.51 -3.94
C GLU A 3 9.33 5.21 -3.70
N VAL A 4 10.03 4.10 -3.50
CA VAL A 4 9.42 2.80 -3.16
C VAL A 4 9.83 2.38 -1.76
N TRP A 5 8.86 2.23 -0.87
CA TRP A 5 9.08 1.87 0.54
C TRP A 5 8.56 0.47 0.80
N PHE A 6 9.46 -0.41 1.22
CA PHE A 6 9.16 -1.78 1.64
C PHE A 6 8.93 -1.80 3.14
N TYR A 7 7.72 -2.14 3.55
CA TYR A 7 7.28 -2.21 4.93
C TYR A 7 7.12 -3.66 5.37
N HIS A 8 8.01 -4.10 6.25
CA HIS A 8 8.03 -5.45 6.80
C HIS A 8 7.23 -5.51 8.09
N LEU A 9 6.09 -6.21 8.02
CA LEU A 9 5.13 -6.34 9.11
C LEU A 9 5.54 -7.52 10.00
N THR A 10 6.27 -7.26 11.09
CA THR A 10 6.76 -8.32 11.99
C THR A 10 6.00 -8.42 13.30
N ARG A 11 5.17 -7.43 13.65
CA ARG A 11 4.47 -7.32 14.94
C ARG A 11 2.99 -7.00 14.82
N GLN A 12 2.62 -6.12 13.91
CA GLN A 12 1.23 -5.77 13.64
C GLN A 12 0.84 -6.20 12.24
N PRO A 13 -0.34 -6.82 12.08
CA PRO A 13 -0.81 -7.29 10.79
C PRO A 13 -1.20 -6.11 9.89
N LEU A 14 -1.37 -6.40 8.60
CA LEU A 14 -1.74 -5.41 7.59
C LEU A 14 -2.98 -4.62 8.01
N GLU A 15 -3.98 -5.31 8.54
CA GLU A 15 -5.29 -4.77 8.90
C GLU A 15 -5.21 -3.66 9.95
N ARG A 16 -4.17 -3.71 10.79
CA ARG A 16 -3.92 -2.68 11.80
C ARG A 16 -3.04 -1.55 11.28
N VAL A 17 -2.14 -1.86 10.34
CA VAL A 17 -1.13 -0.93 9.83
C VAL A 17 -1.67 -0.06 8.70
N LEU A 18 -2.41 -0.67 7.76
CA LEU A 18 -2.90 -0.02 6.56
C LEU A 18 -3.78 1.21 6.88
N PRO A 19 -4.79 1.14 7.78
CA PRO A 19 -5.63 2.31 8.08
C PRO A 19 -4.78 3.50 8.58
N ALA A 20 -3.85 3.25 9.50
CA ALA A 20 -2.98 4.29 10.06
C ALA A 20 -2.05 4.94 9.02
N LEU A 21 -1.60 4.20 8.01
CA LEU A 21 -0.80 4.77 6.92
C LEU A 21 -1.65 5.56 5.92
N LEU A 22 -2.87 5.10 5.65
CA LEU A 22 -3.83 5.81 4.81
C LEU A 22 -4.25 7.13 5.45
N GLU A 23 -4.57 7.13 6.74
CA GLU A 23 -4.85 8.36 7.49
C GLU A 23 -3.71 9.38 7.38
N LYS A 24 -2.47 8.95 7.58
CA LYS A 24 -1.28 9.82 7.42
C LYS A 24 -1.11 10.33 5.99
N THR A 25 -1.50 9.53 5.00
CA THR A 25 -1.49 9.92 3.58
C THR A 25 -2.52 11.01 3.33
N LEU A 26 -3.75 10.84 3.82
CA LEU A 26 -4.82 11.83 3.71
C LEU A 26 -4.50 13.12 4.48
N GLN A 27 -3.92 13.01 5.68
CA GLN A 27 -3.48 14.16 6.49
C GLN A 27 -2.42 15.00 5.80
N ARG A 28 -1.60 14.39 4.92
CA ARG A 28 -0.64 15.09 4.06
C ARG A 28 -1.31 15.82 2.88
N GLY A 29 -2.61 15.62 2.67
CA GLY A 29 -3.36 16.11 1.51
C GLY A 29 -3.18 15.25 0.27
N TRP A 30 -2.68 14.02 0.42
CA TRP A 30 -2.52 13.08 -0.69
C TRP A 30 -3.70 12.13 -0.78
N ARG A 31 -3.94 11.63 -1.98
CA ARG A 31 -4.86 10.52 -2.27
C ARG A 31 -4.07 9.21 -2.38
N ALA A 32 -4.77 8.10 -2.16
CA ALA A 32 -4.19 6.77 -2.20
C ALA A 32 -4.92 5.85 -3.17
N VAL A 33 -4.17 4.95 -3.81
CA VAL A 33 -4.69 3.70 -4.39
C VAL A 33 -4.16 2.56 -3.55
N VAL A 34 -5.01 1.64 -3.12
CA VAL A 34 -4.63 0.36 -2.52
C VAL A 34 -4.88 -0.72 -3.55
N GLN A 35 -3.81 -1.39 -3.97
CA GLN A 35 -3.87 -2.53 -4.86
C GLN A 35 -3.64 -3.83 -4.06
N SER A 36 -4.53 -4.80 -4.26
CA SER A 36 -4.42 -6.16 -3.70
C SER A 36 -4.28 -7.21 -4.80
N GLY A 37 -3.82 -8.42 -4.44
CA GLY A 37 -3.71 -9.55 -5.36
C GLY A 37 -5.03 -10.22 -5.73
N SER A 38 -6.13 -9.95 -5.01
CA SER A 38 -7.44 -10.56 -5.31
C SER A 38 -8.64 -9.68 -4.92
N GLU A 39 -9.75 -9.90 -5.62
CA GLU A 39 -11.04 -9.23 -5.34
C GLU A 39 -11.59 -9.59 -3.95
N GLU A 40 -11.36 -10.82 -3.49
CA GLU A 40 -11.73 -11.26 -2.14
C GLU A 40 -11.03 -10.40 -1.07
N ARG A 41 -9.74 -10.10 -1.26
CA ARG A 41 -9.00 -9.23 -0.36
C ARG A 41 -9.42 -7.78 -0.48
N ILE A 42 -9.79 -7.30 -1.67
CA ILE A 42 -10.39 -5.96 -1.81
C ILE A 42 -11.70 -5.84 -1.03
N ALA A 43 -12.61 -6.81 -1.16
CA ALA A 43 -13.86 -6.80 -0.41
C ALA A 43 -13.63 -6.83 1.10
N PHE A 44 -12.68 -7.63 1.58
CA PHE A 44 -12.31 -7.66 2.99
C PHE A 44 -11.75 -6.31 3.49
N LEU A 45 -10.87 -5.67 2.70
CA LEU A 45 -10.30 -4.36 3.07
C LEU A 45 -11.34 -3.24 3.04
N ASP A 46 -12.29 -3.28 2.11
CA ASP A 46 -13.44 -2.37 2.02
C ASP A 46 -14.25 -2.38 3.33
N ASP A 47 -14.66 -3.57 3.79
CA ASP A 47 -15.39 -3.73 5.06
C ASP A 47 -14.55 -3.29 6.28
N LEU A 48 -13.27 -3.66 6.29
CA LEU A 48 -12.35 -3.33 7.38
C LEU A 48 -12.17 -1.81 7.54
N LEU A 49 -11.99 -1.08 6.44
CA LEU A 49 -11.69 0.34 6.48
C LEU A 49 -12.86 1.19 7.00
N TRP A 50 -14.08 0.64 7.05
CA TRP A 50 -15.23 1.24 7.73
C TRP A 50 -15.31 0.93 9.23
N THR A 51 -14.64 -0.12 9.70
CA THR A 51 -14.90 -0.69 11.04
C THR A 51 -13.66 -0.86 11.91
N TYR A 52 -12.48 -0.44 11.44
CA TYR A 52 -11.22 -0.63 12.16
C TYR A 52 -11.13 0.14 13.50
N ALA A 53 -11.96 1.16 13.71
CA ALA A 53 -12.14 1.82 15.02
C ALA A 53 -13.56 2.43 15.15
N ASP A 54 -14.07 2.52 16.38
CA ASP A 54 -15.45 2.97 16.67
C ASP A 54 -15.82 4.35 16.08
N SER A 55 -14.84 5.25 15.99
CA SER A 55 -15.01 6.59 15.41
C SER A 55 -14.23 6.78 14.11
N SER A 56 -13.90 5.68 13.42
CA SER A 56 -13.17 5.76 12.16
C SER A 56 -14.03 6.33 11.04
N PHE A 57 -13.41 7.18 10.21
CA PHE A 57 -13.98 7.58 8.94
C PHE A 57 -12.85 7.78 7.94
N LEU A 58 -12.69 6.82 7.05
CA LEU A 58 -11.69 6.85 5.99
C LEU A 58 -12.47 6.73 4.69
N ALA A 59 -12.77 7.87 4.04
CA ALA A 59 -13.52 7.87 2.80
C ALA A 59 -12.78 7.10 1.70
N HIS A 60 -13.35 5.96 1.30
CA HIS A 60 -12.81 5.08 0.27
C HIS A 60 -13.92 4.49 -0.60
N GLY A 61 -13.53 3.89 -1.71
CA GLY A 61 -14.42 3.15 -2.59
C GLY A 61 -13.66 2.20 -3.51
N THR A 62 -14.42 1.32 -4.16
CA THR A 62 -13.97 0.33 -5.14
C THR A 62 -14.52 0.67 -6.53
N ALA A 63 -14.18 -0.11 -7.54
CA ALA A 63 -14.81 0.02 -8.87
C ALA A 63 -16.34 -0.16 -8.85
N ARG A 64 -16.89 -0.80 -7.82
CA ARG A 64 -18.34 -1.08 -7.68
C ARG A 64 -19.14 0.16 -7.28
N ASP A 65 -18.49 1.14 -6.64
CA ASP A 65 -19.15 2.31 -6.05
C ASP A 65 -19.33 3.46 -7.07
N GLY A 66 -18.70 3.35 -8.24
CA GLY A 66 -18.69 4.41 -9.25
C GLY A 66 -17.78 5.59 -8.87
N ASP A 67 -17.65 6.54 -9.79
CA ASP A 67 -16.93 7.81 -9.60
C ASP A 67 -15.56 7.69 -8.90
N ALA A 68 -14.73 6.75 -9.37
CA ALA A 68 -13.41 6.49 -8.81
C ALA A 68 -12.55 7.77 -8.67
N GLU A 69 -12.71 8.72 -9.58
CA GLU A 69 -12.05 10.03 -9.56
C GLU A 69 -12.35 10.89 -8.31
N MET A 70 -13.49 10.65 -7.65
CA MET A 70 -13.89 11.37 -6.43
C MET A 70 -13.36 10.72 -5.15
N MET A 71 -12.88 9.47 -5.21
CA MET A 71 -12.49 8.70 -4.02
C MET A 71 -11.12 9.14 -3.48
N PRO A 72 -11.02 9.63 -2.22
CA PRO A 72 -9.72 9.97 -1.61
C PRO A 72 -8.80 8.75 -1.48
N VAL A 73 -9.39 7.59 -1.21
CA VAL A 73 -8.73 6.27 -1.24
C VAL A 73 -9.50 5.36 -2.18
N PHE A 74 -8.81 4.74 -3.14
CA PHE A 74 -9.42 3.81 -4.09
C PHE A 74 -8.84 2.41 -3.92
N LEU A 75 -9.70 1.40 -3.81
CA LEU A 75 -9.33 -0.01 -3.65
C LEU A 75 -9.52 -0.76 -4.97
N THR A 76 -8.52 -1.53 -5.40
CA THR A 76 -8.56 -2.20 -6.71
C THR A 76 -7.62 -3.39 -6.81
N VAL A 77 -7.84 -4.27 -7.77
CA VAL A 77 -6.83 -5.27 -8.19
C VAL A 77 -6.01 -4.78 -9.40
N ASP A 78 -6.45 -3.71 -10.05
CA ASP A 78 -5.90 -3.22 -11.31
C ASP A 78 -4.68 -2.32 -11.12
N ALA A 79 -3.91 -2.18 -12.20
CA ALA A 79 -2.76 -1.29 -12.28
C ALA A 79 -3.13 0.20 -12.40
N ALA A 80 -4.40 0.54 -12.60
CA ALA A 80 -4.85 1.91 -12.89
C ALA A 80 -4.72 2.87 -11.69
N ASN A 81 -4.66 4.18 -11.99
CA ASN A 81 -4.67 5.27 -10.99
C ASN A 81 -5.85 6.23 -11.23
N PRO A 82 -7.11 5.76 -11.07
CA PRO A 82 -8.26 6.54 -11.52
C PRO A 82 -8.52 7.79 -10.67
N ASN A 83 -8.09 7.81 -9.40
CA ASN A 83 -8.31 8.96 -8.50
C ASN A 83 -7.16 9.98 -8.48
N GLY A 84 -6.16 9.80 -9.36
CA GLY A 84 -4.97 10.66 -9.41
C GLY A 84 -4.16 10.62 -8.11
N ALA A 85 -4.06 9.44 -7.48
CA ALA A 85 -3.34 9.26 -6.23
C ALA A 85 -1.85 9.54 -6.35
N GLN A 86 -1.30 10.18 -5.31
CA GLN A 86 0.14 10.37 -5.13
C GLN A 86 0.79 9.15 -4.46
N ALA A 87 0.01 8.40 -3.66
CA ALA A 87 0.48 7.21 -2.97
C ALA A 87 -0.17 5.94 -3.53
N ARG A 88 0.64 4.90 -3.79
CA ARG A 88 0.16 3.56 -4.14
C ARG A 88 0.57 2.55 -3.07
N PHE A 89 -0.38 1.84 -2.52
CA PHE A 89 -0.16 0.76 -1.56
C PHE A 89 -0.29 -0.57 -2.28
N MET A 90 0.74 -1.41 -2.20
CA MET A 90 0.76 -2.77 -2.74
C MET A 90 0.68 -3.71 -1.55
N VAL A 91 -0.41 -4.48 -1.46
CA VAL A 91 -0.70 -5.34 -0.32
C VAL A 91 -1.12 -6.73 -0.79
N ASP A 92 -1.09 -7.72 0.10
CA ASP A 92 -1.65 -9.06 -0.13
C ASP A 92 -1.27 -9.66 -1.52
N GLY A 93 0.01 -9.61 -1.86
CA GLY A 93 0.53 -10.20 -3.10
C GLY A 93 0.26 -9.40 -4.38
N ALA A 94 -0.13 -8.12 -4.29
CA ALA A 94 -0.35 -7.29 -5.46
C ALA A 94 0.86 -7.22 -6.41
N ASP A 95 0.59 -7.27 -7.71
CA ASP A 95 1.61 -7.25 -8.76
C ASP A 95 2.26 -5.87 -8.89
N VAL A 96 3.58 -5.81 -8.74
CA VAL A 96 4.39 -4.59 -8.88
C VAL A 96 4.90 -4.36 -10.31
N ALA A 97 4.53 -5.20 -11.28
CA ALA A 97 5.06 -5.15 -12.63
C ALA A 97 4.86 -3.79 -13.32
N ALA A 98 3.73 -3.13 -13.03
CA ALA A 98 3.38 -1.80 -13.55
C ALA A 98 4.17 -0.64 -12.92
N ILE A 99 5.00 -0.92 -11.90
CA ILE A 99 5.81 0.09 -11.22
C ILE A 99 7.17 0.18 -11.91
N GLY A 100 7.46 1.34 -12.49
CA GLY A 100 8.72 1.63 -13.18
C GLY A 100 9.19 3.06 -12.94
N ALA A 101 10.31 3.43 -13.58
CA ALA A 101 10.89 4.77 -13.47
C ALA A 101 9.93 5.90 -13.90
N ASP A 102 9.02 5.59 -14.84
CA ASP A 102 8.02 6.51 -15.37
C ASP A 102 6.73 6.56 -14.52
N SER A 103 6.69 5.87 -13.37
CA SER A 103 5.57 5.99 -12.42
C SER A 103 5.36 7.45 -12.03
N SER A 104 4.09 7.88 -12.03
CA SER A 104 3.67 9.23 -11.63
C SER A 104 3.42 9.38 -10.13
N TYR A 105 3.66 8.33 -9.35
CA TYR A 105 3.46 8.36 -7.90
C TYR A 105 4.58 9.14 -7.20
N GLU A 106 4.22 9.86 -6.14
CA GLU A 106 5.22 10.38 -5.21
C GLU A 106 5.80 9.24 -4.36
N ARG A 107 4.93 8.28 -3.98
CA ARG A 107 5.32 7.13 -3.16
C ARG A 107 4.59 5.85 -3.51
N VAL A 108 5.33 4.77 -3.62
CA VAL A 108 4.82 3.40 -3.58
C VAL A 108 5.18 2.80 -2.23
N LEU A 109 4.22 2.17 -1.57
CA LEU A 109 4.38 1.45 -0.32
C LEU A 109 4.07 -0.02 -0.57
N ILE A 110 5.04 -0.90 -0.41
CA ILE A 110 4.87 -2.35 -0.51
C ILE A 110 4.84 -2.91 0.91
N LEU A 111 3.70 -3.45 1.33
CA LEU A 111 3.53 -4.03 2.66
C LEU A 111 3.51 -5.56 2.53
N PHE A 112 4.27 -6.24 3.39
CA PHE A 112 4.35 -7.69 3.37
C PHE A 112 4.47 -8.25 4.80
N ASP A 113 3.84 -9.39 5.03
CA ASP A 113 3.92 -10.12 6.30
C ASP A 113 5.30 -10.77 6.46
N GLY A 114 5.95 -10.49 7.58
CA GLY A 114 7.24 -11.07 7.94
C GLY A 114 7.19 -12.51 8.42
N ASN A 115 5.99 -13.04 8.66
CA ASN A 115 5.76 -14.42 9.09
C ASN A 115 5.32 -15.32 7.92
N ASP A 116 5.26 -14.77 6.71
CA ASP A 116 4.90 -15.47 5.48
C ASP A 116 6.14 -15.54 4.57
N ASP A 117 6.67 -16.75 4.42
CA ASP A 117 7.90 -17.01 3.65
C ASP A 117 7.73 -16.68 2.15
N ASP A 118 6.52 -16.86 1.59
CA ASP A 118 6.24 -16.57 0.19
C ASP A 118 6.22 -15.05 -0.05
N GLN A 119 5.61 -14.30 0.86
CA GLN A 119 5.64 -12.83 0.81
C GLN A 119 7.05 -12.27 1.03
N LEU A 120 7.85 -12.86 1.92
CA LEU A 120 9.26 -12.49 2.08
C LEU A 120 10.08 -12.72 0.80
N ALA A 121 9.88 -13.87 0.15
CA ALA A 121 10.54 -14.19 -1.10
C ALA A 121 10.14 -13.20 -2.22
N ALA A 122 8.84 -12.92 -2.34
CA ALA A 122 8.30 -11.95 -3.29
C ALA A 122 8.84 -10.53 -3.04
N ALA A 123 8.89 -10.07 -1.78
CA ALA A 123 9.42 -8.76 -1.43
C ALA A 123 10.90 -8.61 -1.81
N ARG A 124 11.71 -9.66 -1.61
CA ARG A 124 13.13 -9.68 -2.03
C ARG A 124 13.28 -9.62 -3.56
N ALA A 125 12.46 -10.37 -4.30
CA ALA A 125 12.46 -10.33 -5.76
C ALA A 125 12.06 -8.93 -6.29
N ASN A 126 11.00 -8.36 -5.72
CA ASN A 126 10.50 -7.03 -6.06
C ASN A 126 11.52 -5.94 -5.73
N TRP A 127 12.20 -6.04 -4.58
CA TRP A 127 13.28 -5.12 -4.20
C TRP A 127 14.36 -5.06 -5.27
N LYS A 128 14.85 -6.24 -5.69
CA LYS A 128 15.87 -6.32 -6.74
C LYS A 128 15.38 -5.71 -8.05
N ARG A 129 14.19 -6.13 -8.52
CA ARG A 129 13.58 -5.62 -9.77
C ARG A 129 13.46 -4.10 -9.78
N LEU A 130 12.90 -3.50 -8.73
CA LEU A 130 12.65 -2.05 -8.69
C LEU A 130 13.95 -1.26 -8.55
N LYS A 131 14.93 -1.78 -7.81
CA LYS A 131 16.27 -1.19 -7.75
C LYS A 131 16.98 -1.25 -9.09
N ASP A 132 16.91 -2.38 -9.80
CA ASP A 132 17.48 -2.55 -11.14
C ASP A 132 16.78 -1.64 -12.18
N ALA A 133 15.51 -1.31 -11.96
CA ALA A 133 14.76 -0.32 -12.74
C ALA A 133 15.11 1.15 -12.39
N GLY A 134 16.08 1.39 -11.50
CA GLY A 134 16.56 2.72 -11.13
C GLY A 134 15.70 3.49 -10.12
N LEU A 135 14.75 2.82 -9.47
CA LEU A 135 13.90 3.45 -8.45
C LEU A 135 14.63 3.61 -7.12
N ALA A 136 14.30 4.69 -6.39
CA ALA A 136 14.76 4.90 -5.03
C ALA A 136 13.99 3.98 -4.07
N VAL A 137 14.60 2.85 -3.69
CA VAL A 137 14.02 1.87 -2.76
C VAL A 137 14.47 2.15 -1.31
N SER A 138 13.60 1.94 -0.34
CA SER A 138 13.90 2.02 1.10
C SER A 138 13.19 0.91 1.85
N TYR A 139 13.85 0.35 2.87
CA TYR A 139 13.36 -0.78 3.67
C TYR A 139 13.10 -0.32 5.10
N TRP A 140 11.88 -0.59 5.57
CA TRP A 140 11.37 -0.22 6.88
C TRP A 140 10.86 -1.44 7.61
N GLN A 141 11.20 -1.56 8.90
CA GLN A 141 10.78 -2.64 9.78
C GLN A 141 10.13 -2.06 11.03
N GLN A 142 9.14 -2.74 11.59
CA GLN A 142 8.46 -2.29 12.81
C GLN A 142 9.42 -2.27 14.00
N ALA A 143 9.55 -1.11 14.65
CA ALA A 143 10.40 -0.92 15.83
C ALA A 143 9.79 -1.58 17.08
N GLU A 144 10.62 -1.87 18.09
CA GLU A 144 10.18 -2.53 19.34
C GLU A 144 9.27 -1.65 20.19
N THR A 145 9.53 -0.35 20.15
CA THR A 145 8.80 0.69 20.87
C THR A 145 7.57 1.20 20.11
N GLY A 146 7.26 0.60 18.95
CA GLY A 146 6.27 1.09 18.00
C GLY A 146 6.86 2.04 16.95
N GLY A 147 6.17 2.19 15.81
CA GLY A 147 6.67 2.97 14.68
C GLY A 147 7.58 2.15 13.74
N TRP A 148 8.49 2.83 13.05
CA TRP A 148 9.26 2.26 11.93
C TRP A 148 10.74 2.64 12.00
N ASP A 149 11.60 1.63 11.84
CA ASP A 149 13.05 1.80 11.67
C ASP A 149 13.43 1.66 10.20
N LYS A 150 14.13 2.65 9.64
CA LYS A 150 14.76 2.51 8.32
C LYS A 150 15.99 1.61 8.44
N LYS A 151 16.06 0.57 7.61
CA LYS A 151 17.14 -0.42 7.60
C LYS A 151 18.00 -0.35 6.33
N ALA A 152 17.44 0.11 5.21
CA ALA A 152 18.15 0.39 3.96
C ALA A 152 17.45 1.51 3.17
#